data_AF-A0A0B0IGY4-F1
#
_entry.id   AF-A0A0B0IGY4-F1
#
_cell.length_a   1.000
_cell.length_b   1.000
_cell.length_c   1.000
_cell.angle_alpha   90.00
_cell.angle_beta   90.00
_cell.angle_gamma   90.00
#
_symmetry.space_group_name_H-M   'P 1'
#
loop_
_entity.id
_entity.type
_entity.pdbx_description
1 polymer ?
#
loop_
_entity_poly.entity_id
_entity_poly.type
_entity_poly.pdbx_seq_one_letter_code
_entity_poly.pdbx_strand_id
1 'polypeptide(L)'
;MFSYWFLELTKKPNLSSITLKNIKTKMYEIGFNKSWIEEIKIVLDSRLSGYGERKFQEWFSSLNYSLPEELRAETVAIKLYEEHSTLVEEQVKKLEEETKLTWGEQTVDLIGLDEKSRKVQLVIRHRLSDIALDLLI
;
A
#
# COMPACT_ATOMS: atom_id res chain seq x y z
N MET A 1 24.99 11.17 -27.88
CA MET A 1 24.24 9.94 -27.52
C MET A 1 23.56 10.16 -26.16
N PHE A 2 22.65 11.13 -26.09
CA PHE A 2 22.00 11.59 -24.84
C PHE A 2 20.45 11.51 -24.92
N SER A 3 19.88 10.95 -25.99
CA SER A 3 18.42 10.99 -26.19
C SER A 3 17.65 9.83 -25.56
N TYR A 4 18.29 8.68 -25.30
CA TYR A 4 17.59 7.52 -24.73
C TYR A 4 17.18 7.72 -23.26
N TRP A 5 18.02 8.38 -22.46
CA TRP A 5 17.76 8.63 -21.04
C TRP A 5 16.65 9.67 -20.80
N PHE A 6 16.50 10.64 -21.71
CA PHE A 6 15.45 11.67 -21.62
C PHE A 6 14.07 11.16 -22.08
N LEU A 7 14.03 10.14 -22.94
CA LEU A 7 12.78 9.57 -23.45
C LEU A 7 12.05 8.71 -22.40
N GLU A 8 12.77 8.01 -21.51
CA GLU A 8 12.16 7.25 -20.41
C GLU A 8 11.38 8.14 -19.43
N LEU A 9 11.88 9.35 -19.16
CA LEU A 9 11.22 10.35 -18.30
C LEU A 9 9.95 10.96 -18.91
N THR A 10 9.64 10.66 -20.18
CA THR A 10 8.44 11.16 -20.88
C THR A 10 7.39 10.09 -21.17
N LYS A 11 7.65 8.83 -20.82
CA LYS A 11 6.60 7.80 -20.89
C LYS A 11 5.52 8.15 -19.88
N LYS A 12 4.30 8.42 -20.37
CA LYS A 12 3.15 8.53 -19.48
C LYS A 12 3.06 7.25 -18.66
N PRO A 13 2.90 7.35 -17.32
CA PRO A 13 2.76 6.19 -16.45
C PRO A 13 1.69 5.26 -17.02
N ASN A 14 2.03 3.98 -17.18
CA ASN A 14 1.09 3.02 -17.75
C ASN A 14 0.05 2.62 -16.70
N LEU A 15 -1.01 3.42 -16.57
CA LEU A 15 -2.05 3.20 -15.58
C LEU A 15 -2.85 1.90 -15.80
N SER A 16 -2.85 1.32 -17.00
CA SER A 16 -3.67 0.13 -17.28
C SER A 16 -3.14 -1.14 -16.60
N SER A 17 -1.91 -1.14 -16.10
CA SER A 17 -1.37 -2.23 -15.27
C SER A 17 -1.97 -2.26 -13.87
N ILE A 18 -2.52 -1.13 -13.38
CA ILE A 18 -3.15 -1.00 -12.07
C ILE A 18 -4.55 -1.61 -12.14
N THR A 19 -4.59 -2.93 -12.05
CA THR A 19 -5.82 -3.72 -11.94
C THR A 19 -5.85 -4.44 -10.60
N LEU A 20 -7.04 -4.72 -10.07
CA LEU A 20 -7.17 -5.50 -8.82
C LEU A 20 -6.45 -6.84 -8.90
N LYS A 21 -6.46 -7.47 -10.08
CA LYS A 21 -5.73 -8.72 -10.32
C LYS A 21 -4.23 -8.54 -10.10
N ASN A 22 -3.64 -7.53 -10.72
CA ASN A 22 -2.19 -7.30 -10.61
C ASN A 22 -1.79 -6.82 -9.21
N ILE A 23 -2.61 -5.96 -8.58
CA ILE A 23 -2.42 -5.54 -7.18
C ILE A 23 -2.41 -6.76 -6.25
N LYS A 24 -3.39 -7.67 -6.42
CA LYS A 24 -3.47 -8.92 -5.64
C LYS A 24 -2.25 -9.82 -5.88
N THR A 25 -1.80 -9.95 -7.12
CA THR A 25 -0.58 -10.70 -7.44
C THR A 25 0.62 -10.12 -6.70
N LYS A 26 0.80 -8.78 -6.73
CA LYS A 26 1.89 -8.11 -6.03
C LYS A 26 1.83 -8.27 -4.51
N MET A 27 0.64 -8.24 -3.92
CA MET A 27 0.45 -8.53 -2.49
C MET A 27 0.92 -9.95 -2.11
N TYR A 28 0.66 -10.95 -2.97
CA TYR A 28 1.19 -12.29 -2.75
C TYR A 28 2.72 -12.34 -2.89
N GLU A 29 3.30 -11.63 -3.86
CA GLU A 29 4.77 -11.56 -4.05
C GLU A 29 5.47 -10.96 -2.82
N ILE A 30 4.87 -9.98 -2.15
CA ILE A 30 5.36 -9.37 -0.89
C ILE A 30 5.25 -10.34 0.31
N GLY A 31 4.48 -11.42 0.16
CA GLY A 31 4.26 -12.44 1.18
C GLY A 31 3.03 -12.19 2.05
N PHE A 32 2.05 -11.40 1.59
CA PHE A 32 0.77 -11.32 2.29
C PHE A 32 -0.02 -12.62 2.13
N ASN A 33 -0.66 -13.05 3.21
CA ASN A 33 -1.53 -14.22 3.18
C ASN A 33 -2.90 -13.88 2.56
N LYS A 34 -3.65 -14.91 2.20
CA LYS A 34 -4.98 -14.75 1.57
C LYS A 34 -5.96 -13.93 2.43
N SER A 35 -5.96 -14.12 3.75
CA SER A 35 -6.91 -13.43 4.63
C SER A 35 -6.69 -11.93 4.62
N TRP A 36 -5.45 -11.48 4.82
CA TRP A 36 -5.06 -10.08 4.74
C TRP A 36 -5.43 -9.45 3.40
N ILE A 37 -5.15 -10.18 2.30
CA ILE A 37 -5.46 -9.71 0.95
C ILE A 37 -6.96 -9.50 0.75
N GLU A 38 -7.82 -10.37 1.27
CA GLU A 38 -9.26 -10.20 1.14
C GLU A 38 -9.76 -8.97 1.94
N GLU A 39 -9.21 -8.70 3.13
CA GLU A 39 -9.52 -7.48 3.90
C GLU A 39 -9.20 -6.20 3.12
N ILE A 40 -8.00 -6.13 2.53
CA ILE A 40 -7.61 -4.96 1.71
C ILE A 40 -8.41 -4.90 0.41
N LYS A 41 -8.69 -6.06 -0.20
CA LYS A 41 -9.43 -6.14 -1.45
C LYS A 41 -10.87 -5.63 -1.30
N ILE A 42 -11.53 -5.83 -0.16
CA ILE A 42 -12.87 -5.25 0.10
C ILE A 42 -12.86 -3.73 -0.10
N VAL A 43 -11.83 -3.04 0.42
CA VAL A 43 -11.68 -1.59 0.29
C VAL A 43 -11.42 -1.20 -1.17
N LEU A 44 -10.51 -1.92 -1.85
CA LEU A 44 -10.16 -1.63 -3.23
C LEU A 44 -11.32 -1.93 -4.22
N ASP A 45 -12.08 -3.00 -4.00
CA ASP A 45 -13.27 -3.37 -4.78
C ASP A 45 -14.34 -2.27 -4.65
N SER A 46 -14.57 -1.78 -3.43
CA SER A 46 -15.51 -0.69 -3.15
C SER A 46 -15.14 0.60 -3.89
N ARG A 47 -13.85 1.00 -3.82
CA ARG A 47 -13.32 2.16 -4.55
C ARG A 47 -13.44 1.98 -6.06
N LEU A 48 -13.07 0.82 -6.61
CA LEU A 48 -13.18 0.53 -8.04
C LEU A 48 -14.63 0.63 -8.52
N SER A 49 -15.56 0.04 -7.77
CA SER A 49 -16.98 0.04 -8.10
C SER A 49 -17.58 1.46 -8.06
N GLY A 50 -17.17 2.29 -7.10
CA GLY A 50 -17.64 3.67 -6.97
C GLY A 50 -17.02 4.65 -7.99
N TYR A 51 -15.75 4.45 -8.36
CA TYR A 51 -15.01 5.40 -9.21
C TYR A 51 -15.06 5.05 -10.69
N GLY A 52 -15.18 3.76 -11.01
CA GLY A 52 -14.85 3.23 -12.32
C GLY A 52 -13.33 3.12 -12.54
N GLU A 53 -12.95 2.33 -13.54
CA GLU A 53 -11.57 1.87 -13.73
C GLU A 53 -10.54 2.99 -13.83
N ARG A 54 -10.73 3.97 -14.72
CA ARG A 54 -9.75 5.05 -14.93
C ARG A 54 -9.50 5.87 -13.66
N LYS A 55 -10.57 6.26 -12.96
CA LYS A 55 -10.45 7.06 -11.72
C LYS A 55 -9.84 6.24 -10.59
N PHE A 56 -10.12 4.94 -10.53
CA PHE A 56 -9.46 4.03 -9.59
C PHE A 56 -7.96 3.95 -9.85
N GLN A 57 -7.55 3.80 -11.11
CA GLN A 57 -6.12 3.76 -11.49
C GLN A 57 -5.40 5.05 -11.12
N GLU A 58 -6.00 6.20 -11.45
CA GLU A 58 -5.47 7.53 -11.08
C GLU A 58 -5.34 7.65 -9.55
N TRP A 59 -6.40 7.30 -8.80
CA TRP A 59 -6.39 7.33 -7.34
C TRP A 59 -5.32 6.42 -6.74
N PHE A 60 -5.25 5.15 -7.16
CA PHE A 60 -4.32 4.18 -6.60
C PHE A 60 -2.86 4.58 -6.89
N SER A 61 -2.59 5.06 -8.11
CA SER A 61 -1.27 5.59 -8.49
C SER A 61 -0.84 6.81 -7.67
N SER A 62 -1.81 7.53 -7.09
CA SER A 62 -1.57 8.75 -6.31
C SER A 62 -1.40 8.51 -4.81
N LEU A 63 -1.45 7.26 -4.34
CA LEU A 63 -1.41 6.96 -2.90
C LEU A 63 -0.16 7.54 -2.22
N ASN A 64 1.06 7.41 -2.78
CA ASN A 64 2.26 8.12 -2.29
C ASN A 64 2.42 8.13 -0.75
N TYR A 65 2.39 6.94 -0.15
CA TYR A 65 2.42 6.69 1.30
C TYR A 65 1.20 7.19 2.09
N SER A 66 0.10 7.53 1.42
CA SER A 66 -1.21 7.75 2.04
C SER A 66 -1.98 6.45 2.19
N LEU A 67 -2.91 6.45 3.16
CA LEU A 67 -3.84 5.36 3.39
C LEU A 67 -5.20 5.61 2.71
N PRO A 68 -5.84 4.55 2.18
CA PRO A 68 -7.27 4.55 1.96
C PRO A 68 -8.01 5.00 3.23
N GLU A 69 -9.00 5.89 3.09
CA GLU A 69 -9.68 6.51 4.23
C GLU A 69 -10.37 5.48 5.14
N GLU A 70 -10.87 4.40 4.54
CA GLU A 70 -11.51 3.27 5.20
C GLU A 70 -10.57 2.56 6.19
N LEU A 71 -9.25 2.64 5.95
CA LEU A 71 -8.20 2.01 6.76
C LEU A 71 -7.51 2.99 7.71
N ARG A 72 -7.93 4.27 7.72
CA ARG A 72 -7.39 5.30 8.63
C ARG A 72 -8.02 5.25 10.02
N ALA A 73 -9.23 4.69 10.13
CA ALA A 73 -9.92 4.57 11.40
C ALA A 73 -9.13 3.66 12.36
N GLU A 74 -8.78 4.18 13.53
CA GLU A 74 -7.95 3.49 14.52
C GLU A 74 -8.53 2.14 14.95
N THR A 75 -9.84 2.08 15.20
CA THR A 75 -10.53 0.84 15.59
C THR A 75 -10.45 -0.25 14.52
N VAL A 76 -10.49 0.13 13.24
CA VAL A 76 -10.34 -0.80 12.12
C VAL A 76 -8.91 -1.33 12.06
N ALA A 77 -7.92 -0.44 12.20
CA ALA A 77 -6.52 -0.81 12.17
C ALA A 77 -6.13 -1.72 13.36
N ILE A 78 -6.64 -1.45 14.57
CA ILE A 78 -6.44 -2.32 15.74
C ILE A 78 -7.03 -3.71 15.49
N LYS A 79 -8.26 -3.79 14.96
CA LYS A 79 -8.89 -5.08 14.64
C LYS A 79 -8.06 -5.89 13.63
N LEU A 80 -7.60 -5.25 12.56
CA LEU A 80 -6.73 -5.88 11.56
C LEU A 80 -5.41 -6.38 12.18
N TYR A 81 -4.84 -5.61 13.10
CA TYR A 81 -3.66 -6.06 13.85
C TYR A 81 -3.98 -7.30 14.67
N GLU A 82 -5.09 -7.34 15.39
CA GLU A 82 -5.43 -8.48 16.24
C GLU A 82 -5.66 -9.76 15.44
N GLU A 83 -6.27 -9.65 14.26
CA GLU A 83 -6.51 -10.77 13.34
C GLU A 83 -5.23 -11.23 12.61
N HIS A 84 -4.26 -10.33 12.43
CA HIS A 84 -3.08 -10.56 11.56
C HIS A 84 -1.74 -10.14 12.16
N SER A 85 -1.62 -10.09 13.47
CA SER A 85 -0.47 -9.54 14.21
C SER A 85 0.89 -10.07 13.74
N THR A 86 1.01 -11.39 13.56
CA THR A 86 2.25 -12.02 13.08
C THR A 86 2.69 -11.46 11.73
N LEU A 87 1.76 -11.34 10.78
CA LEU A 87 2.05 -10.79 9.45
C LEU A 87 2.44 -9.33 9.54
N VAL A 88 1.75 -8.53 10.36
CA VAL A 88 2.07 -7.11 10.54
C VAL A 88 3.47 -6.95 11.12
N GLU A 89 3.81 -7.67 12.18
CA GLU A 89 5.13 -7.59 12.82
C GLU A 89 6.26 -8.06 11.89
N GLU A 90 6.03 -9.10 11.08
CA GLU A 90 7.00 -9.51 10.06
C GLU A 90 7.24 -8.42 9.01
N GLN A 91 6.18 -7.74 8.58
CA GLN A 91 6.25 -6.70 7.56
C GLN A 91 6.83 -5.41 8.10
N VAL A 92 6.56 -5.06 9.36
CA VAL A 92 7.23 -3.97 10.07
C VAL A 92 8.75 -4.21 10.09
N LYS A 93 9.20 -5.40 10.51
CA LYS A 93 10.64 -5.72 10.51
C LYS A 93 11.27 -5.58 9.12
N LYS A 94 10.62 -6.10 8.08
CA LYS A 94 11.07 -5.92 6.69
C LYS A 94 11.18 -4.45 6.31
N LEU A 95 10.20 -3.63 6.65
CA LEU A 95 10.24 -2.18 6.38
C LEU A 95 11.38 -1.50 7.13
N GLU A 96 11.66 -1.87 8.37
CA GLU A 96 12.81 -1.34 9.11
C GLU A 96 14.15 -1.74 8.46
N GLU A 97 14.25 -2.97 7.95
CA GLU A 97 15.43 -3.45 7.22
C GLU A 97 15.60 -2.75 5.86
N GLU A 98 14.52 -2.51 5.14
CA GLU A 98 14.50 -1.87 3.82
C GLU A 98 14.82 -0.36 3.92
N THR A 99 14.19 0.34 4.87
CA THR A 99 14.30 1.80 5.02
C THR A 99 15.44 2.25 5.92
N LYS A 100 15.97 1.33 6.74
CA LYS A 100 16.94 1.63 7.82
C LYS A 100 16.42 2.61 8.88
N LEU A 101 15.10 2.73 9.00
CA LEU A 101 14.42 3.54 10.01
C LEU A 101 13.56 2.64 10.90
N THR A 102 13.46 2.95 12.18
CA THR A 102 12.52 2.25 13.07
C THR A 102 11.07 2.55 12.69
N TRP A 103 10.15 1.65 13.02
CA TRP A 103 8.72 1.86 12.78
C TRP A 103 8.21 3.12 13.48
N GLY A 104 8.79 3.46 14.64
CA GLY A 104 8.49 4.65 15.41
C GLY A 104 8.84 5.93 14.65
N GLU A 105 10.02 5.98 14.04
CA GLU A 105 10.49 7.10 13.21
C GLU A 105 9.67 7.22 11.92
N GLN A 106 9.29 6.10 11.32
CA GLN A 106 8.46 6.11 10.11
C GLN A 106 7.05 6.64 10.41
N THR A 107 6.50 6.41 11.60
CA THR A 107 5.12 6.76 11.97
C THR A 107 5.00 7.99 12.88
N VAL A 108 5.94 8.93 12.80
CA VAL A 108 5.91 10.18 13.58
C VAL A 108 4.65 11.00 13.32
N ASP A 109 4.12 10.95 12.09
CA ASP A 109 2.87 11.60 11.69
C ASP A 109 1.62 11.02 12.37
N LEU A 110 1.73 9.80 12.93
CA LEU A 110 0.66 9.09 13.61
C LEU A 110 0.83 9.06 15.14
N ILE A 111 1.71 9.90 15.68
CA ILE A 111 1.89 10.04 17.13
C ILE A 111 0.55 10.48 17.76
N GLY A 112 0.07 9.69 18.72
CA GLY A 112 -1.23 9.88 19.36
C GLY A 112 -2.21 8.74 19.10
N LEU A 113 -1.95 7.90 18.08
CA LEU A 113 -2.65 6.65 17.86
C LEU A 113 -2.00 5.48 18.64
N ASP A 114 -2.78 4.45 18.90
CA ASP A 114 -2.35 3.17 19.43
C ASP A 114 -1.24 2.52 18.57
N GLU A 115 -0.30 1.85 19.23
CA GLU A 115 0.85 1.21 18.57
C GLU A 115 0.40 0.24 17.47
N LYS A 116 -0.61 -0.59 17.72
CA LYS A 116 -1.11 -1.58 16.76
C LYS A 116 -1.66 -0.88 15.52
N SER A 117 -2.42 0.19 15.73
CA SER A 117 -2.98 1.02 14.66
C SER A 117 -1.87 1.62 13.80
N ARG A 118 -0.85 2.22 14.43
CA ARG A 118 0.30 2.83 13.73
C ARG A 118 1.03 1.82 12.86
N LYS A 119 1.30 0.61 13.39
CA LYS A 119 1.99 -0.45 12.65
C LYS A 119 1.20 -0.96 11.45
N VAL A 120 -0.11 -1.17 11.61
CA VAL A 120 -0.98 -1.56 10.49
C VAL A 120 -1.02 -0.48 9.42
N GLN A 121 -1.20 0.78 9.83
CA GLN A 121 -1.23 1.91 8.93
C GLN A 121 0.10 2.07 8.18
N LEU A 122 1.23 1.88 8.87
CA LEU A 122 2.57 1.86 8.27
C LEU A 122 2.68 0.78 7.18
N VAL A 123 2.34 -0.46 7.51
CA VAL A 123 2.44 -1.58 6.55
C VAL A 123 1.59 -1.33 5.33
N ILE A 124 0.32 -0.94 5.51
CA ILE A 124 -0.61 -0.73 4.39
C ILE A 124 -0.13 0.41 3.50
N ARG A 125 0.20 1.57 4.07
CA ARG A 125 0.56 2.76 3.26
C ARG A 125 1.85 2.55 2.48
N HIS A 126 2.84 1.89 3.05
CA HIS A 126 4.09 1.56 2.36
C HIS A 126 3.82 0.54 1.26
N ARG A 127 3.27 -0.63 1.62
CA ARG A 127 3.12 -1.73 0.65
C ARG A 127 2.19 -1.36 -0.50
N LEU A 128 1.11 -0.63 -0.28
CA LEU A 128 0.26 -0.18 -1.40
C LEU A 128 0.98 0.82 -2.32
N SER A 129 1.84 1.67 -1.76
CA SER A 129 2.61 2.64 -2.55
C SER A 129 3.72 1.97 -3.34
N ASP A 130 4.41 1.00 -2.75
CA ASP A 130 5.40 0.16 -3.43
C ASP A 130 4.75 -0.59 -4.60
N ILE A 131 3.57 -1.20 -4.36
CA ILE A 131 2.80 -1.87 -5.42
C ILE A 131 2.39 -0.89 -6.52
N ALA A 132 1.94 0.30 -6.15
CA ALA A 132 1.57 1.32 -7.14
C ALA A 132 2.77 1.69 -8.01
N LEU A 133 3.94 1.92 -7.41
CA LEU A 133 5.17 2.24 -8.13
C LEU A 133 5.61 1.09 -9.05
N ASP A 134 5.62 -0.15 -8.52
CA ASP A 134 6.00 -1.36 -9.26
C ASP A 134 5.14 -1.59 -10.51
N LEU A 135 3.86 -1.24 -10.46
CA LEU A 135 2.95 -1.42 -11.59
C LEU A 135 3.12 -0.32 -12.65
N LEU A 136 3.67 0.84 -12.29
CA LEU A 136 3.84 1.96 -13.22
C LEU A 136 5.08 1.84 -14.13
N ILE A 137 6.04 1.01 -13.75
CA ILE A 137 7.34 0.80 -14.42
C ILE A 137 7.23 -0.37 -15.41
#